data_AF-A0A453B872-F1
#
_entry.id   AF-A0A453B872-F1
#
_cell.length_a   1.000
_cell.length_b   1.000
_cell.length_c   1.000
_cell.angle_alpha   90.00
_cell.angle_beta   90.00
_cell.angle_gamma   90.00
#
_symmetry.space_group_name_H-M   'P 1'
#
loop_
_entity.id
_entity.type
_entity.pdbx_description
1 polymer ?
#
loop_
_entity_poly.entity_id
_entity_poly.type
_entity_poly.pdbx_seq_one_letter_code
_entity_poly.pdbx_strand_id
1 'polypeptide(L)'
;WCYFMVVFTNPGAVPENWRHAAEGDGMYANNSSTISNNVATDCVNPPSTSEEQGHAPRYCSRCQNGKPPRCHHCSICDRCVLKMDHHCVWVVNCVGARNYKYFLLFLVGLEHSLGN
;
A
#
# COMPACT_ATOMS: atom_id res chain seq x y z
N TRP A 1 -2.50 3.78 -25.51
CA TRP A 1 -1.28 4.21 -24.80
C TRP A 1 -1.43 4.16 -23.28
N CYS A 2 -2.37 4.91 -22.69
CA CYS A 2 -2.55 4.95 -21.23
C CYS A 2 -2.86 3.56 -20.62
N TYR A 3 -3.75 2.78 -21.24
CA TYR A 3 -4.04 1.40 -20.82
C TYR A 3 -2.77 0.55 -20.69
N PHE A 4 -1.94 0.53 -21.74
CA PHE A 4 -0.66 -0.19 -21.75
C PHE A 4 0.25 0.22 -20.59
N MET A 5 0.35 1.53 -20.32
CA MET A 5 1.16 2.02 -19.21
C MET A 5 0.61 1.60 -17.84
N VAL A 6 -0.71 1.48 -17.66
CA VAL A 6 -1.27 0.97 -16.40
C VAL A 6 -0.96 -0.50 -16.19
N VAL A 7 -1.14 -1.31 -17.24
CA VAL A 7 -0.97 -2.77 -17.21
C VAL A 7 0.48 -3.13 -16.91
N PHE A 8 1.44 -2.53 -17.62
CA PHE A 8 2.83 -2.98 -17.57
C PHE A 8 3.72 -2.18 -16.61
N THR A 9 3.29 -0.99 -16.16
CA THR A 9 4.06 -0.26 -15.16
C THR A 9 3.91 -0.92 -13.80
N ASN A 10 5.03 -1.19 -13.14
CA ASN A 10 5.04 -1.64 -11.76
C ASN A 10 4.33 -0.60 -10.87
N PRO A 11 3.26 -0.94 -10.12
CA PRO A 11 2.50 0.05 -9.33
C PRO A 11 3.26 0.70 -8.18
N GLY A 12 4.46 0.22 -7.87
CA GLY A 12 5.29 0.67 -6.75
C GLY A 12 5.48 -0.46 -5.76
N ALA A 13 6.68 -1.03 -5.71
CA ALA A 13 7.09 -2.00 -4.70
C ALA A 13 7.71 -1.28 -3.50
N VAL A 14 7.56 -1.86 -2.32
CA VAL A 14 8.27 -1.39 -1.13
C VAL A 14 9.75 -1.79 -1.24
N PRO A 15 10.71 -0.89 -0.99
CA PRO A 15 12.12 -1.23 -0.90
C PRO A 15 12.36 -2.33 0.14
N GLU A 16 13.35 -3.18 -0.10
CA GLU A 16 13.74 -4.19 0.88
C GLU A 16 14.28 -3.52 2.15
N ASN A 17 14.06 -4.17 3.29
CA ASN A 17 14.50 -3.69 4.60
C ASN A 17 13.97 -2.28 4.93
N TRP A 18 12.72 -1.99 4.57
CA TRP A 18 12.18 -0.66 4.80
C TRP A 18 12.07 -0.39 6.31
N ARG A 19 12.70 0.68 6.76
CA ARG A 19 12.69 1.16 8.14
C ARG A 19 12.14 2.59 8.16
N HIS A 20 11.40 2.92 9.20
CA HIS A 20 11.11 4.32 9.49
C HIS A 20 12.44 5.02 9.75
N ALA A 21 12.70 6.14 9.07
CA ALA A 21 13.76 7.04 9.49
C ALA A 21 13.42 7.45 10.93
N ALA A 22 14.26 7.06 11.88
CA ALA A 22 14.08 7.44 13.27
C ALA A 22 14.07 8.96 13.32
N GLU A 23 12.93 9.54 13.70
CA GLU A 23 12.91 10.91 14.20
C GLU A 23 13.83 10.94 15.43
N GLY A 24 14.73 11.92 15.45
CA GLY A 24 15.82 12.01 16.42
C GLY A 24 15.32 12.01 17.88
N ASP A 25 16.13 11.38 18.73
CA ASP A 25 16.26 11.55 20.18
C ASP A 25 15.00 11.92 20.98
N GLY A 26 14.39 10.89 21.58
CA GLY A 26 13.31 11.05 22.57
C GLY A 26 13.15 9.80 23.41
N MET A 27 13.87 9.76 24.53
CA MET A 27 13.84 8.72 25.55
C MET A 27 12.47 8.69 26.26
N TYR A 28 11.72 7.59 26.17
CA TYR A 28 10.92 7.11 27.29
C TYR A 28 10.71 5.59 27.20
N ALA A 29 11.13 4.92 28.26
CA ALA A 29 10.81 3.53 28.52
C ALA A 29 9.35 3.40 28.96
N ASN A 30 8.64 2.39 28.45
CA ASN A 30 7.77 1.61 29.30
C ASN A 30 7.67 0.15 28.83
N ASN A 31 7.94 -0.68 29.82
CA ASN A 31 7.80 -2.12 29.90
C ASN A 31 6.33 -2.55 29.80
N SER A 32 6.04 -3.52 28.93
CA SER A 32 5.01 -4.53 29.19
C SER A 32 5.23 -5.74 28.29
N SER A 33 6.00 -6.68 28.80
CA SER A 33 6.11 -8.04 28.31
C SER A 33 4.98 -8.88 28.89
N THR A 34 3.97 -9.28 28.10
CA THR A 34 3.19 -10.51 28.40
C THR A 34 2.33 -11.02 27.22
N ILE A 35 2.75 -12.17 26.66
CA ILE A 35 1.98 -13.41 26.40
C ILE A 35 0.85 -13.43 25.34
N SER A 36 1.00 -14.40 24.41
CA SER A 36 0.12 -14.87 23.32
C SER A 36 -1.35 -15.07 23.67
N ASN A 37 -2.24 -14.85 22.69
CA ASN A 37 -3.39 -15.74 22.42
C ASN A 37 -3.87 -15.63 20.95
N ASN A 38 -4.16 -16.79 20.37
CA ASN A 38 -4.63 -17.02 19.01
C ASN A 38 -5.99 -16.36 18.75
N VAL A 39 -6.09 -15.48 17.75
CA VAL A 39 -7.30 -15.30 16.93
C VAL A 39 -6.88 -14.91 15.52
N ALA A 40 -7.17 -15.76 14.54
CA ALA A 40 -7.18 -15.38 13.13
C ALA A 40 -8.34 -14.40 12.93
N THR A 41 -8.04 -13.10 12.90
CA THR A 41 -9.02 -12.09 12.48
C THR A 41 -8.44 -11.34 11.30
N ASP A 42 -9.16 -11.41 10.20
CA ASP A 42 -8.93 -10.63 8.99
C ASP A 42 -8.48 -9.21 9.33
N CYS A 43 -7.40 -8.77 8.69
CA CYS A 43 -6.88 -7.44 8.84
C CYS A 43 -7.87 -6.42 8.26
N VAL A 44 -8.84 -6.02 9.08
CA VAL A 44 -9.66 -4.83 8.87
C VAL A 44 -8.69 -3.65 8.85
N ASN A 45 -8.44 -3.12 7.65
CA ASN A 45 -7.70 -1.88 7.51
C ASN A 45 -8.55 -0.76 8.15
N PRO A 46 -8.06 -0.04 9.18
CA PRO A 46 -8.77 1.15 9.64
C PRO A 46 -8.85 2.17 8.48
N PRO A 47 -9.95 2.93 8.37
CA PRO A 47 -10.17 3.86 7.28
C PRO A 47 -9.09 4.93 7.29
N SER A 48 -8.59 5.25 6.09
CA SER A 48 -7.56 6.23 5.85
C SER A 48 -8.09 7.65 6.07
N THR A 49 -8.12 8.11 7.32
CA THR A 49 -8.10 9.55 7.60
C THR A 49 -6.63 9.95 7.70
N SER A 50 -6.25 10.90 6.84
CA SER A 50 -5.02 11.68 6.97
C SER A 50 -4.80 12.05 8.43
N GLU A 51 -3.67 11.69 9.05
CA GLU A 51 -2.82 12.56 9.86
C GLU A 51 -1.48 11.84 10.12
N GLU A 52 -0.41 12.62 9.98
CA GLU A 52 1.00 12.27 10.15
C GLU A 52 1.36 12.16 11.64
N GLN A 53 0.61 11.35 12.39
CA GLN A 53 0.74 11.21 13.83
C GLN A 53 1.26 9.83 14.19
N GLY A 54 2.56 9.75 14.45
CA GLY A 54 3.21 8.79 15.36
C GLY A 54 2.72 7.34 15.34
N HIS A 55 2.26 6.83 14.20
CA HIS A 55 1.75 5.47 14.15
C HIS A 55 2.93 4.51 14.20
N ALA A 56 2.86 3.59 15.16
CA ALA A 56 3.83 2.52 15.31
C ALA A 56 4.13 1.88 13.95
N PRO A 57 5.42 1.55 13.67
CA PRO A 57 5.83 1.01 12.40
C PRO A 57 5.00 -0.21 12.04
N ARG A 58 4.25 -0.12 10.94
CA ARG A 58 3.40 -1.24 10.50
C ARG A 58 4.27 -2.27 9.79
N TYR A 59 3.96 -3.55 9.97
CA TYR A 59 4.74 -4.66 9.39
C TYR A 59 3.85 -5.57 8.51
N CYS A 60 4.44 -6.18 7.49
CA CYS A 60 3.81 -7.22 6.68
C CYS A 60 4.39 -8.58 7.04
N SER A 61 3.59 -9.45 7.66
CA SER A 61 4.00 -10.83 7.95
C SER A 61 4.16 -11.69 6.69
N ARG A 62 3.44 -11.42 5.60
CA ARG A 62 3.59 -12.18 4.35
C ARG A 62 4.88 -11.82 3.61
N CYS A 63 5.15 -10.52 3.47
CA CYS A 63 6.36 -10.04 2.79
C CYS A 63 7.58 -9.93 3.72
N GLN A 64 7.42 -10.21 5.01
CA GLN A 64 8.46 -10.07 6.05
C GLN A 64 9.19 -8.72 6.01
N ASN A 65 8.45 -7.64 5.73
CA ASN A 65 9.03 -6.30 5.55
C ASN A 65 8.19 -5.21 6.26
N GLY A 66 8.84 -4.11 6.60
CA GLY A 66 8.17 -2.91 7.09
C GLY A 66 7.21 -2.35 6.04
N LYS A 67 6.07 -1.79 6.48
CA LYS A 67 5.06 -1.16 5.64
C LYS A 67 5.21 0.37 5.74
N PRO A 68 5.65 1.02 4.66
CA PRO A 68 5.60 2.47 4.55
C PRO A 68 4.19 3.02 4.79
N PRO A 69 4.07 4.31 5.13
CA PRO A 69 2.78 4.99 5.16
C PRO A 69 2.00 4.75 3.87
N ARG A 70 0.70 4.45 4.00
CA ARG A 70 -0.23 4.16 2.89
C ARG A 70 0.14 2.93 2.03
N CYS A 71 1.05 2.08 2.49
CA CYS A 71 1.32 0.80 1.85
C CYS A 71 0.33 -0.27 2.31
N HIS A 72 -0.15 -1.08 1.37
CA HIS A 72 -0.99 -2.25 1.65
C HIS A 72 -0.45 -3.49 0.92
N HIS A 73 -0.71 -4.67 1.48
CA HIS A 73 -0.38 -5.94 0.84
C HIS A 73 -1.56 -6.35 -0.05
N CYS A 74 -1.30 -6.56 -1.33
CA CYS A 74 -2.28 -7.15 -2.23
C CYS A 74 -2.09 -8.67 -2.21
N SER A 75 -3.11 -9.40 -1.75
CA SER A 75 -3.10 -10.86 -1.73
C SER A 75 -3.10 -11.48 -3.13
N ILE A 76 -3.64 -10.77 -4.13
CA ILE A 76 -3.71 -11.25 -5.52
C ILE A 76 -2.35 -11.12 -6.20
N CYS A 77 -1.66 -9.99 -6.01
CA CYS A 77 -0.31 -9.77 -6.54
C CYS A 77 0.80 -10.32 -5.62
N ASP A 78 0.42 -10.89 -4.47
CA ASP A 78 1.28 -11.38 -3.38
C ASP A 78 2.46 -10.46 -3.02
N ARG A 79 2.17 -9.16 -2.90
CA ARG A 79 3.20 -8.15 -2.63
C ARG A 79 2.66 -6.90 -1.97
N CYS A 80 3.53 -6.21 -1.24
CA CYS A 80 3.25 -4.86 -0.75
C CYS A 80 3.37 -3.81 -1.86
N VAL A 81 2.32 -2.99 -1.99
CA VAL A 81 2.22 -1.93 -3.00
C VAL A 81 2.21 -0.56 -2.31
N LEU A 82 3.12 0.32 -2.76
CA LEU A 82 3.21 1.69 -2.26
C LEU A 82 1.99 2.50 -2.68
N LYS A 83 1.40 3.24 -1.72
CA LYS A 83 0.18 4.04 -1.94
C LYS A 83 -0.87 3.23 -2.72
N MET A 84 -1.06 1.98 -2.31
CA MET A 84 -1.99 1.05 -2.98
C MET A 84 -3.38 1.65 -2.94
N ASP A 85 -4.01 1.73 -4.10
CA ASP A 85 -5.41 2.10 -4.23
C ASP A 85 -6.25 0.81 -4.27
N HIS A 86 -6.11 0.01 -5.33
CA HIS A 86 -6.79 -1.28 -5.46
C HIS A 86 -6.04 -2.24 -6.41
N HIS A 87 -6.46 -3.51 -6.42
CA HIS A 87 -6.14 -4.43 -7.51
C HIS A 87 -7.24 -4.35 -8.56
N CYS A 88 -6.90 -4.00 -9.79
CA CYS A 88 -7.88 -3.79 -10.84
C CYS A 88 -7.85 -4.96 -11.82
N VAL A 89 -8.95 -5.73 -11.84
CA VAL A 89 -9.10 -6.92 -12.70
C VAL A 89 -9.07 -6.57 -14.19
N TRP A 90 -9.48 -5.35 -14.56
CA TRP A 90 -9.55 -4.90 -15.96
C TRP A 90 -8.19 -4.61 -16.59
N VAL A 91 -7.20 -4.27 -15.75
CA VAL A 91 -5.81 -4.02 -16.16
C VAL A 91 -4.87 -5.12 -15.64
N VAL A 92 -5.42 -6.12 -14.95
CA VAL A 92 -4.71 -7.29 -14.38
C VAL A 92 -3.46 -6.87 -13.58
N ASN A 93 -3.56 -5.74 -12.87
CA ASN A 93 -2.46 -5.16 -12.14
C ASN A 93 -3.00 -4.35 -10.94
N CYS A 94 -2.16 -4.15 -9.93
CA CYS A 94 -2.45 -3.18 -8.89
C CYS A 94 -2.36 -1.75 -9.46
N VAL A 95 -3.18 -0.87 -8.91
CA VAL A 95 -3.06 0.58 -9.06
C VAL A 95 -2.42 1.11 -7.78
N GLY A 96 -1.27 1.76 -7.92
CA GLY A 96 -0.48 2.28 -6.81
C GLY A 96 0.32 3.51 -7.21
N ALA A 97 1.25 3.92 -6.35
CA ALA A 97 2.01 5.17 -6.49
C ALA A 97 2.56 5.45 -7.89
N ARG A 98 3.08 4.44 -8.59
CA ARG A 98 3.81 4.62 -9.86
C ARG A 98 2.96 4.53 -11.12
N ASN A 99 1.74 3.98 -11.05
CA ASN A 99 0.85 3.87 -12.21
C ASN A 99 -0.51 4.57 -12.03
N TYR A 100 -0.78 5.17 -10.86
CA TYR A 100 -2.01 5.90 -10.56
C TYR A 100 -2.32 7.00 -11.61
N LYS A 101 -1.31 7.78 -12.03
CA LYS A 101 -1.49 8.82 -13.06
C LYS A 101 -1.97 8.23 -14.39
N TYR A 102 -1.39 7.12 -14.82
CA TYR A 102 -1.80 6.46 -16.06
C TYR A 102 -3.21 5.89 -15.95
N PHE A 103 -3.61 5.44 -14.76
CA PHE A 103 -4.95 4.91 -14.50
C PHE A 103 -6.00 6.00 -14.65
N LEU A 104 -5.78 7.18 -14.06
CA LEU A 104 -6.68 8.32 -14.23
C LEU A 104 -6.80 8.77 -15.69
N LEU A 105 -5.68 8.86 -16.41
CA LEU A 105 -5.69 9.21 -17.84
C LEU A 105 -6.39 8.15 -18.70
N PHE A 106 -6.29 6.88 -18.32
CA PHE A 106 -7.02 5.80 -18.97
C PHE A 106 -8.54 5.96 -18.77
N LEU A 107 -9.00 6.25 -17.55
CA LEU A 107 -10.43 6.45 -17.28
C LEU A 107 -11.01 7.65 -18.04
N VAL A 108 -10.32 8.79 -18.01
CA VAL A 108 -10.74 9.99 -18.76
C VAL A 108 -10.82 9.70 -20.26
N GLY A 109 -9.80 9.03 -20.81
CA GLY A 109 -9.80 8.67 -22.23
C GLY A 109 -10.92 7.70 -22.61
N LEU A 110 -11.29 6.78 -21.71
CA LEU A 110 -12.37 5.81 -21.92
C LEU A 110 -13.74 6.50 -21.91
N GLU A 111 -13.98 7.42 -20.98
CA GLU A 111 -15.22 8.21 -20.92
C GLU A 111 -15.45 8.99 -22.22
N HIS A 112 -14.43 9.70 -22.72
CA HIS A 112 -14.51 10.42 -24.00
C HIS A 112 -14.75 9.51 -25.21
N SER A 113 -14.31 8.25 -25.15
CA SER A 113 -14.45 7.29 -26.25
C SER A 113 -15.82 6.59 -26.26
N LEU A 114 -16.51 6.55 -25.12
CA LEU A 114 -17.85 5.94 -24.97
C LEU A 114 -18.98 6.97 -25.01
N GLY A 115 -18.66 8.26 -24.88
CA GLY A 115 -19.62 9.38 -24.97
C GLY A 115 -19.84 9.92 -26.39
N ASN A 116 -19.30 9.25 -27.41
CA ASN A 116 -19.60 9.46 -28.84
C ASN A 116 -20.29 8.21 -29.41
#